data_AF-A0A954MWN2-F1
#
_entry.id   AF-A0A954MWN2-F1
#
_cell.length_a   1.000
_cell.length_b   1.000
_cell.length_c   1.000
_cell.angle_alpha   90.00
_cell.angle_beta   90.00
_cell.angle_gamma   90.00
#
_symmetry.space_group_name_H-M   'P 1'
#
loop_
_entity.id
_entity.type
_entity.pdbx_description
1 polymer ?
#
loop_
_entity_poly.entity_id
_entity_poly.type
_entity_poly.pdbx_seq_one_letter_code
_entity_poly.pdbx_strand_id
1 'polypeptide(L)'
;ETSYRDIHGQTLPTIPSQFLSEIPSLVRNSTDSDLTESTQPEPKQPDAVSFQTSSPSSSLTPHQAQIEKLRKLGGKTLLTTGAALLAGTQATADIPVGFKVGMRVRHPQKGVGLIVEVSVDGPRRTVGVLFDSGEESQFLANKCPLQPIAQG
;
A
#
# COMPACT_ATOMS: atom_id res chain seq x y z
N GLU A 1 16.54 -3.35 27.44
CA GLU A 1 15.74 -2.91 28.59
C GLU A 1 14.38 -2.46 28.08
N THR A 2 13.29 -2.95 28.66
CA THR A 2 11.93 -2.58 28.25
C THR A 2 11.50 -1.34 29.03
N SER A 3 11.08 -0.28 28.33
CA SER A 3 10.56 0.97 28.91
C SER A 3 9.04 1.00 28.80
N TYR A 4 8.35 1.92 29.48
CA TYR A 4 6.89 2.06 29.40
C TYR A 4 6.52 3.46 28.91
N ARG A 5 5.51 3.55 28.05
CA ARG A 5 5.00 4.82 27.52
C ARG A 5 3.48 4.87 27.58
N ASP A 6 2.95 6.02 27.98
CA ASP A 6 1.51 6.27 27.95
C ASP A 6 1.07 6.70 26.54
N ILE A 7 0.13 5.95 25.97
CA ILE A 7 -0.46 6.20 24.66
C ILE A 7 -1.98 6.12 24.81
N HIS A 8 -2.69 7.21 24.52
CA HIS A 8 -4.16 7.29 24.65
C HIS A 8 -4.70 6.88 26.03
N GLY A 9 -3.99 7.22 27.11
CA GLY A 9 -4.38 6.90 28.48
C GLY A 9 -4.14 5.44 28.89
N GLN A 10 -3.45 4.65 28.05
CA GLN A 10 -3.01 3.30 28.38
C GLN A 10 -1.47 3.25 28.45
N THR A 11 -0.94 2.69 29.52
CA THR A 11 0.50 2.47 29.69
C THR A 11 0.91 1.18 29.00
N LEU A 12 1.79 1.27 28.00
CA LEU A 12 2.22 0.13 27.18
C LEU A 12 3.74 -0.07 27.26
N PRO A 13 4.24 -1.32 27.28
CA PRO A 13 5.67 -1.59 27.18
C PRO A 13 6.19 -1.22 25.78
N THR A 14 7.37 -0.62 25.73
CA THR A 14 8.02 -0.14 24.51
C THR A 14 9.52 -0.39 24.60
N ILE A 15 10.14 -0.65 23.45
CA ILE A 15 11.59 -0.81 23.35
C ILE A 15 12.14 0.54 22.89
N PRO A 16 12.98 1.24 23.69
CA PRO A 16 13.56 2.50 23.26
C PRO A 16 14.48 2.27 22.07
N SER A 17 14.44 3.18 21.09
CA SER A 17 15.32 3.11 19.92
C SER A 17 16.76 3.41 20.31
N GLN A 18 17.69 2.54 19.93
CA GLN A 18 19.13 2.74 20.10
C GLN A 18 19.67 3.91 19.26
N PHE A 19 18.96 4.31 18.21
CA PHE A 19 19.37 5.44 17.37
C PHE A 19 19.33 6.76 18.13
N LEU A 20 18.38 6.95 19.05
CA LEU A 20 18.25 8.21 19.80
C LEU A 20 19.44 8.46 20.73
N SER A 21 20.14 7.42 21.19
CA SER A 21 21.36 7.59 22.00
C SER A 21 22.57 8.07 21.19
N GLU A 22 22.56 7.89 19.87
CA GLU A 22 23.67 8.28 18.99
C GLU A 22 23.52 9.71 18.46
N ILE A 23 22.33 10.31 18.57
CA ILE A 23 22.11 11.68 18.10
C ILE A 23 22.83 12.64 19.07
N PRO A 24 23.83 13.42 18.59
CA PRO A 24 24.45 14.43 19.43
C PRO A 24 23.39 15.45 19.84
N SER A 25 23.25 15.69 21.14
CA SER A 25 22.33 16.71 21.66
C SER A 25 22.76 18.07 21.12
N LEU A 26 22.05 18.58 20.11
CA LEU A 26 22.22 19.93 19.61
C LEU A 26 21.69 20.89 20.69
N VAL A 27 22.53 21.16 21.69
CA VAL A 27 22.36 22.29 22.59
C VAL A 27 22.65 23.53 21.76
N ARG A 28 21.60 24.05 21.11
CA ARG A 28 21.64 25.34 20.44
C ARG A 28 21.52 26.41 21.53
N ASN A 29 22.66 26.90 21.99
CA ASN A 29 22.72 28.12 22.78
C ASN A 29 22.36 29.28 21.84
N SER A 30 21.11 29.73 21.92
CA SER A 30 20.62 30.90 21.20
C SER A 30 21.16 32.16 21.86
N THR A 31 22.40 32.51 21.54
CA THR A 31 22.93 33.86 21.76
C THR A 31 23.66 34.32 20.52
N ASP A 32 22.93 35.20 19.83
CA ASP A 32 23.33 36.32 18.99
C ASP A 32 24.01 36.14 17.62
N SER A 33 23.36 36.81 16.69
CA SER A 33 23.75 37.43 15.42
C SER A 33 25.23 37.45 15.07
N ASP A 34 25.59 36.89 13.91
CA ASP A 34 26.22 37.69 12.84
C ASP A 34 26.21 36.98 11.49
N LEU A 35 25.92 37.75 10.46
CA LEU A 35 25.83 37.35 9.06
C LEU A 35 27.23 37.12 8.49
N THR A 36 27.52 35.92 7.98
CA THR A 36 28.52 35.76 6.91
C THR A 36 28.10 34.70 5.89
N GLU A 37 28.26 35.12 4.65
CA GLU A 37 27.93 34.49 3.38
C GLU A 37 28.98 33.44 2.98
N SER A 38 28.55 32.50 2.14
CA SER A 38 29.39 31.70 1.24
C SER A 38 30.12 30.47 1.81
N THR A 39 29.60 29.31 1.45
CA THR A 39 30.29 28.26 0.66
C THR A 39 29.63 26.93 0.99
N GLN A 40 28.79 26.43 0.09
CA GLN A 40 28.25 25.08 0.15
C GLN A 40 29.33 24.11 -0.38
N PRO A 41 29.97 23.26 0.44
CA PRO A 41 30.73 22.15 -0.10
C PRO A 41 29.75 21.10 -0.62
N GLU A 42 29.82 20.85 -1.92
CA GLU A 42 29.19 19.75 -2.62
C GLU A 42 29.50 18.41 -1.91
N PRO A 43 28.49 17.60 -1.52
CA PRO A 43 28.76 16.31 -0.91
C PRO A 43 29.28 15.36 -1.98
N LYS A 44 30.59 15.09 -1.95
CA LYS A 44 31.19 13.97 -2.69
C LYS A 44 30.50 12.69 -2.24
N GLN A 45 29.75 12.06 -3.14
CA GLN A 45 29.17 10.74 -2.92
C GLN A 45 30.30 9.76 -2.61
N PRO A 46 30.32 9.09 -1.44
CA PRO A 46 31.22 7.96 -1.26
C PRO A 46 30.75 6.80 -2.13
N ASP A 47 31.73 6.16 -2.76
CA ASP A 47 31.59 4.97 -3.60
C ASP A 47 30.69 3.91 -2.96
N ALA A 48 29.88 3.26 -3.79
CA ALA A 48 28.93 2.23 -3.40
C ALA A 48 29.62 1.08 -2.66
N VAL A 49 29.55 1.10 -1.33
CA VAL A 49 29.82 -0.08 -0.51
C VAL A 49 28.69 -1.09 -0.74
N SER A 50 29.04 -2.23 -1.31
CA SER A 50 28.14 -3.35 -1.53
C SER A 50 27.77 -3.95 -0.19
N PHE A 51 26.60 -3.59 0.34
CA PHE A 51 26.04 -4.24 1.53
C PHE A 51 25.65 -5.68 1.17
N GLN A 52 26.54 -6.63 1.49
CA GLN A 52 26.15 -8.03 1.56
C GLN A 52 25.14 -8.18 2.70
N THR A 53 23.86 -8.20 2.35
CA THR A 53 22.77 -8.57 3.24
C THR A 53 22.88 -10.06 3.55
N SER A 54 23.77 -10.38 4.49
CA SER A 54 23.69 -11.65 5.21
C SER A 54 22.32 -11.71 5.89
N SER A 55 21.49 -12.62 5.41
CA SER A 55 20.12 -12.82 5.85
C SER A 55 20.15 -13.35 7.29
N PRO A 56 19.62 -12.64 8.31
CA PRO A 56 19.42 -13.26 9.59
C PRO A 56 18.28 -14.28 9.44
N SER A 57 18.61 -15.54 9.68
CA SER A 57 17.69 -16.68 9.72
C SER A 57 16.42 -16.33 10.53
N SER A 58 15.27 -16.32 9.84
CA SER A 58 13.97 -15.97 10.40
C SER A 58 13.51 -17.00 11.43
N SER A 59 13.70 -16.70 12.72
CA SER A 59 12.89 -17.31 13.77
C SER A 59 11.50 -16.67 13.77
N LEU A 60 10.55 -17.35 13.14
CA LEU A 60 9.15 -16.90 13.02
C LEU A 60 8.52 -16.73 14.40
N THR A 61 8.04 -15.51 14.70
CA THR A 61 7.21 -15.26 15.87
C THR A 61 5.76 -15.73 15.61
N PRO A 62 5.03 -16.22 16.62
CA PRO A 62 3.67 -16.76 16.46
C PRO A 62 2.64 -15.72 15.94
N HIS A 63 2.94 -14.43 16.02
CA HIS A 63 2.05 -13.37 15.52
C HIS A 63 2.04 -13.27 13.98
N GLN A 64 3.14 -13.66 13.33
CA GLN A 64 3.29 -13.58 11.87
C GLN A 64 2.50 -14.70 11.17
N ALA A 65 2.39 -15.87 11.80
CA ALA A 65 1.59 -17.00 11.31
C ALA A 65 0.07 -16.71 11.25
N GLN A 66 -0.44 -15.80 12.11
CA GLN A 66 -1.85 -15.42 12.09
C GLN A 66 -2.20 -14.52 10.89
N ILE A 67 -1.30 -13.61 10.50
CA ILE A 67 -1.49 -12.72 9.35
C ILE A 67 -1.49 -13.51 8.04
N GLU A 68 -0.62 -14.52 7.92
CA GLU A 68 -0.60 -15.41 6.75
C GLU A 68 -1.86 -16.27 6.66
N LYS A 69 -2.43 -16.71 7.80
CA LYS A 69 -3.67 -17.47 7.82
C LYS A 69 -4.87 -16.65 7.35
N LEU A 70 -4.90 -15.35 7.66
CA LEU A 70 -5.94 -14.42 7.18
C LEU A 70 -5.82 -14.14 5.67
N ARG A 71 -4.60 -14.07 5.13
CA ARG A 71 -4.38 -13.89 3.67
C ARG A 71 -4.72 -15.15 2.86
N LYS A 72 -4.65 -16.33 3.48
CA LYS A 72 -4.94 -17.63 2.84
C LYS A 72 -6.45 -17.95 2.83
N LEU A 73 -7.25 -17.28 3.65
CA LEU A 73 -8.69 -17.18 3.45
C LEU A 73 -8.92 -16.07 2.43
N GLY A 74 -9.19 -16.41 1.16
CA GLY A 74 -9.69 -15.49 0.13
C GLY A 74 -11.10 -14.97 0.45
N GLY A 75 -11.32 -14.50 1.68
CA GLY A 75 -12.57 -13.96 2.17
C GLY A 75 -12.77 -12.58 1.57
N LYS A 76 -13.69 -12.51 0.62
CA LYS A 76 -14.43 -11.28 0.25
C LYS A 76 -14.60 -10.40 1.50
N THR A 77 -14.07 -9.18 1.44
CA THR A 77 -14.21 -8.20 2.51
C THR A 77 -15.68 -7.76 2.54
N LEU A 78 -16.46 -8.26 3.51
CA LEU A 78 -17.82 -7.79 3.73
C LEU A 78 -17.76 -6.37 4.31
N LEU A 79 -18.11 -5.38 3.50
CA LEU A 79 -18.21 -3.99 3.94
C LEU A 79 -19.68 -3.62 4.16
N THR A 80 -19.99 -3.10 5.34
CA THR A 80 -21.28 -2.47 5.61
C THR A 80 -21.17 -1.01 5.20
N THR A 81 -22.00 -0.55 4.26
CA THR A 81 -21.98 0.84 3.81
C THR A 81 -22.71 1.74 4.81
N GLY A 82 -22.32 3.01 4.91
CA GLY A 82 -22.97 3.97 5.83
C GLY A 82 -24.47 4.18 5.53
N ALA A 83 -24.87 4.06 4.26
CA ALA A 83 -26.27 4.08 3.84
C ALA A 83 -27.06 2.87 4.36
N ALA A 84 -26.45 1.68 4.38
CA ALA A 84 -27.06 0.47 4.93
C ALA A 84 -27.24 0.60 6.46
N LEU A 85 -26.26 1.17 7.17
CA LEU A 85 -26.39 1.48 8.59
C LEU A 85 -27.53 2.48 8.87
N LEU A 86 -27.65 3.54 8.07
CA LEU A 86 -28.71 4.54 8.23
C LEU A 86 -30.11 3.96 7.94
N ALA A 87 -30.22 3.09 6.94
CA ALA A 87 -31.47 2.41 6.58
C ALA A 87 -31.84 1.25 7.53
N GLY A 88 -30.99 0.93 8.51
CA GLY A 88 -31.20 -0.19 9.44
C GLY A 88 -31.17 -1.56 8.78
N THR A 89 -30.72 -1.64 7.52
CA THR A 89 -30.64 -2.89 6.76
C THR A 89 -29.20 -3.40 6.82
N GLN A 90 -28.99 -4.65 7.21
CA GLN A 90 -27.70 -5.32 7.06
C GLN A 90 -27.49 -5.73 5.59
N ALA A 91 -27.45 -4.74 4.69
CA ALA A 91 -27.09 -4.96 3.30
C ALA A 91 -25.56 -5.03 3.23
N THR A 92 -25.03 -6.25 3.18
CA THR A 92 -23.63 -6.49 2.85
C THR A 92 -23.43 -6.20 1.37
N ALA A 93 -22.65 -5.17 1.06
CA ALA A 93 -22.20 -4.93 -0.31
C ALA A 93 -20.90 -5.71 -0.54
N ASP A 94 -20.95 -6.74 -1.38
CA ASP A 94 -19.75 -7.38 -1.92
C ASP A 94 -19.17 -6.44 -2.97
N ILE A 95 -18.29 -5.52 -2.55
CA ILE A 95 -17.59 -4.63 -3.47
C ILE A 95 -16.50 -5.48 -4.11
N PRO A 96 -16.60 -5.84 -5.41
CA PRO A 96 -15.54 -6.56 -6.07
C PRO A 96 -14.30 -5.67 -6.09
N VAL A 97 -13.27 -6.05 -5.33
CA VAL A 97 -11.97 -5.40 -5.40
C VAL A 97 -11.32 -5.81 -6.72
N GLY A 98 -11.57 -5.00 -7.76
CA GLY A 98 -10.98 -5.16 -9.09
C GLY A 98 -11.95 -5.66 -10.17
N PHE A 99 -11.38 -6.00 -11.32
CA PHE A 99 -12.10 -6.39 -12.51
C PHE A 99 -12.52 -7.88 -12.50
N LYS A 100 -13.74 -8.15 -12.98
CA LYS A 100 -14.30 -9.49 -13.15
C LYS A 100 -14.69 -9.72 -14.62
N VAL A 101 -14.62 -10.97 -15.06
CA VAL A 101 -15.13 -11.38 -16.38
C VAL A 101 -16.62 -11.00 -16.49
N GLY A 102 -17.01 -10.48 -17.65
CA GLY A 102 -18.36 -10.00 -17.94
C GLY A 102 -18.63 -8.53 -17.57
N MET A 103 -17.72 -7.85 -16.86
CA MET A 103 -17.88 -6.41 -16.60
C MET A 103 -17.69 -5.59 -17.89
N ARG A 104 -18.47 -4.50 -18.04
CA ARG A 104 -18.21 -3.49 -19.07
C ARG A 104 -17.25 -2.43 -18.53
N VAL A 105 -16.26 -2.10 -19.34
CA VAL A 105 -15.22 -1.11 -19.04
C VAL A 105 -15.08 -0.12 -20.18
N ARG A 106 -14.65 1.09 -19.85
CA ARG A 106 -14.28 2.13 -20.82
C ARG A 106 -12.76 2.33 -20.79
N HIS A 107 -12.16 2.28 -21.97
CA HIS A 107 -10.79 2.71 -22.22
C HIS A 107 -10.79 4.05 -22.98
N PRO A 108 -9.95 5.03 -22.60
CA PRO A 108 -9.94 6.35 -23.25
C PRO A 108 -9.70 6.31 -24.76
N GLN A 109 -8.83 5.42 -25.24
CA GLN A 109 -8.46 5.35 -26.66
C GLN A 109 -9.24 4.32 -27.47
N LYS A 110 -9.76 3.27 -26.82
CA LYS A 110 -10.40 2.12 -27.50
C LYS A 110 -11.92 2.12 -27.34
N GLY A 111 -12.46 2.94 -26.44
CA GLY A 111 -13.89 3.04 -26.21
C GLY A 111 -14.39 2.02 -25.19
N VAL A 112 -15.63 1.59 -25.35
CA VAL A 112 -16.31 0.66 -24.42
C VAL A 112 -16.04 -0.78 -24.85
N GLY A 113 -15.81 -1.66 -23.88
CA GLY A 113 -15.61 -3.08 -24.11
C GLY A 113 -16.05 -3.93 -22.93
N LEU A 114 -16.07 -5.25 -23.16
CA LEU A 114 -16.43 -6.26 -22.18
C LEU A 114 -15.19 -7.08 -21.81
N ILE A 115 -15.03 -7.36 -20.53
CA ILE A 115 -13.94 -8.18 -20.04
C ILE A 115 -14.24 -9.65 -20.34
N VAL A 116 -13.43 -10.27 -21.19
CA VAL A 116 -13.59 -11.69 -21.60
C VAL A 116 -12.73 -12.60 -20.73
N GLU A 117 -11.54 -12.13 -20.35
CA GLU A 117 -10.59 -12.91 -19.59
C GLU A 117 -9.98 -12.07 -18.46
N VAL A 118 -9.77 -12.70 -17.30
CA VAL A 118 -8.99 -12.11 -16.23
C VAL A 118 -7.98 -13.13 -15.74
N SER A 119 -6.70 -12.76 -15.81
CA SER A 119 -5.62 -13.58 -15.27
C SER A 119 -5.78 -13.71 -13.76
N VAL A 120 -5.54 -14.92 -13.25
CA VAL A 120 -5.72 -15.30 -11.85
C VAL A 120 -4.54 -14.79 -11.04
N ASP A 121 -4.81 -13.68 -10.34
CA ASP A 121 -4.15 -13.10 -9.17
C ASP A 121 -2.62 -13.01 -9.13
N GLY A 122 -2.14 -11.76 -9.05
CA GLY A 122 -0.75 -11.38 -8.86
C GLY A 122 -0.57 -9.86 -9.01
N PRO A 123 0.60 -9.30 -8.67
CA PRO A 123 0.85 -7.85 -8.78
C PRO A 123 0.79 -7.33 -10.23
N ARG A 124 0.90 -8.22 -11.21
CA ARG A 124 0.78 -7.95 -12.65
C ARG A 124 -0.46 -8.63 -13.23
N ARG A 125 -1.62 -8.41 -12.61
CA ARG A 125 -2.89 -8.94 -13.11
C ARG A 125 -3.21 -8.35 -14.48
N THR A 126 -3.54 -9.23 -15.41
CA THR A 126 -3.85 -8.87 -16.79
C THR A 126 -5.33 -9.15 -17.11
N VAL A 127 -5.94 -8.28 -17.89
CA VAL A 127 -7.36 -8.28 -18.24
C VAL A 127 -7.48 -8.25 -19.75
N GLY A 128 -8.15 -9.25 -20.34
CA GLY A 128 -8.53 -9.29 -21.74
C GLY A 128 -9.87 -8.59 -21.94
N VAL A 129 -9.91 -7.58 -22.81
CA VAL A 129 -11.10 -6.79 -23.12
C VAL A 129 -11.42 -6.93 -24.60
N LEU A 130 -12.65 -7.31 -24.92
CA LEU A 130 -13.22 -7.24 -26.24
C LEU A 130 -13.97 -5.92 -26.38
N PHE A 131 -13.45 -5.01 -27.21
CA PHE A 131 -14.10 -3.72 -27.46
C PHE A 131 -15.26 -3.86 -28.44
N ASP A 132 -16.21 -2.93 -28.35
CA ASP A 132 -17.36 -2.87 -29.28
C ASP A 132 -16.89 -2.60 -30.73
N SER A 133 -15.65 -2.14 -30.93
CA SER A 133 -14.98 -2.05 -32.25
C SER A 133 -14.61 -3.41 -32.85
N GLY A 134 -14.71 -4.50 -32.08
CA GLY A 134 -14.31 -5.86 -32.49
C GLY A 134 -12.83 -6.19 -32.24
N GLU A 135 -12.05 -5.26 -31.69
CA GLU A 135 -10.66 -5.54 -31.30
C GLU A 135 -10.60 -6.18 -29.90
N GLU A 136 -9.87 -7.28 -29.79
CA GLU A 136 -9.49 -7.86 -28.51
C GLU A 136 -8.13 -7.31 -28.09
N SER A 137 -7.99 -6.87 -26.85
CA SER A 137 -6.73 -6.36 -26.32
C SER A 137 -6.57 -6.69 -24.86
N GLN A 138 -5.32 -6.95 -24.49
CA GLN A 138 -4.94 -7.38 -23.16
C GLN A 138 -4.19 -6.27 -22.43
N PHE A 139 -4.63 -5.94 -21.21
CA PHE A 139 -4.12 -4.81 -20.43
C PHE A 139 -3.72 -5.21 -19.02
N LEU A 140 -2.68 -4.58 -18.47
CA LEU A 140 -2.41 -4.68 -17.03
C LEU A 140 -3.44 -3.85 -16.24
N ALA A 141 -4.13 -4.48 -15.30
CA ALA A 141 -5.14 -3.84 -14.45
C ALA A 141 -4.62 -2.59 -13.71
N ASN A 142 -3.34 -2.60 -13.34
CA ASN A 142 -2.71 -1.52 -12.56
C ASN A 142 -2.06 -0.43 -13.42
N LYS A 143 -1.99 -0.60 -14.75
CA LYS A 143 -1.33 0.35 -15.67
C LYS A 143 -2.28 0.94 -16.70
N CYS A 144 -3.45 0.35 -16.87
CA CYS A 144 -4.45 0.80 -17.81
C CYS A 144 -5.57 1.55 -17.08
N PRO A 145 -5.93 2.78 -17.50
CA PRO A 145 -6.99 3.57 -16.87
C PRO A 145 -8.38 3.07 -17.29
N LEU A 146 -8.69 1.80 -17.01
CA LEU A 146 -9.98 1.21 -17.30
C LEU A 146 -11.01 1.69 -16.26
N GLN A 147 -12.11 2.27 -16.75
CA GLN A 147 -13.21 2.71 -15.90
C GLN A 147 -14.35 1.69 -15.96
N PRO A 148 -14.77 1.09 -14.82
CA PRO A 148 -15.94 0.22 -14.80
C PRO A 148 -17.20 1.04 -15.08
N ILE A 149 -18.04 0.56 -15.98
CA ILE A 149 -19.36 1.13 -16.24
C ILE A 149 -20.35 0.26 -15.48
N ALA A 150 -20.98 0.82 -14.44
CA ALA A 150 -22.04 0.11 -13.72
C ALA A 150 -23.15 -0.22 -14.71
N GLN A 151 -23.46 -1.51 -14.85
CA GLN A 151 -24.70 -1.96 -15.47
C GLN A 151 -25.78 -1.67 -14.42
N GLY A 152 -26.66 -0.69 -14.71
CA GLY A 152 -27.78 -0.33 -13.87
C GLY A 152 -28.84 -1.43 -13.82
#